data_AF-A0AAV5QK24-F1
#
_entry.id   AF-A0AAV5QK24-F1
#
_cell.length_a   1.000
_cell.length_b   1.000
_cell.length_c   1.000
_cell.angle_alpha   90.00
_cell.angle_beta   90.00
_cell.angle_gamma   90.00
#
_symmetry.space_group_name_H-M   'P 1'
#
loop_
_entity.id
_entity.type
_entity.pdbx_description
1 polymer ?
#
loop_
_entity_poly.entity_id
_entity_poly.type
_entity_poly.pdbx_seq_one_letter_code
_entity_poly.pdbx_strand_id
1 'polypeptide(L)'
;MTTEPKTAAEATDLSKEVIAALDQTGQQISQIVESFIELGVLVHDFQAAETSTESLAYRLNQTVEQLQSLTNSHKAELSQIPIPMDVLHYIEDGRNPNVYTREFVESTKKSNQHLRGKSIAFKQLRDILGNKIAVEFPELTDTIEHVYKRTD
;
A
#
# COMPACT_ATOMS: atom_id res chain seq x y z
N MET A 1 23.23 22.63 10.34
CA MET A 1 22.27 22.27 9.28
C MET A 1 21.43 21.11 9.78
N THR A 2 20.39 21.44 10.53
CA THR A 2 19.38 20.51 11.03
C THR A 2 18.37 20.28 9.90
N THR A 3 18.57 19.22 9.13
CA THR A 3 17.54 18.75 8.20
C THR A 3 16.49 18.00 9.01
N GLU A 4 15.45 18.72 9.42
CA GLU A 4 14.17 18.10 9.80
C GLU A 4 13.66 17.24 8.64
N PRO A 5 12.98 16.11 8.91
CA PRO A 5 12.41 15.27 7.88
C PRO A 5 11.17 15.94 7.26
N LYS A 6 11.39 16.80 6.27
CA LYS A 6 10.37 17.29 5.33
C LYS A 6 9.95 16.16 4.38
N THR A 7 9.33 15.11 4.90
CA THR A 7 8.82 14.00 4.07
C THR A 7 7.53 13.37 4.63
N ALA A 8 7.11 13.69 5.86
CA ALA A 8 5.88 13.12 6.41
C ALA A 8 4.60 13.92 6.05
N ALA A 9 4.72 15.18 5.63
CA ALA A 9 3.56 16.07 5.41
C ALA A 9 3.05 16.11 3.95
N GLU A 10 3.79 15.57 2.98
CA GLU A 10 3.39 15.56 1.56
C GLU A 10 2.54 14.33 1.16
N ALA A 11 2.29 13.39 2.07
CA ALA A 11 1.56 12.15 1.78
C ALA A 11 0.03 12.22 1.99
N THR A 12 -0.54 13.42 2.25
CA THR A 12 -1.95 13.57 2.67
C THR A 12 -2.77 14.50 1.76
N ASP A 13 -2.51 14.48 0.46
CA ASP A 13 -3.45 15.04 -0.52
C ASP A 13 -3.68 14.00 -1.62
N LEU A 14 -4.31 12.87 -1.24
CA LEU A 14 -5.14 12.16 -2.20
C LEU A 14 -6.23 13.16 -2.57
N SER A 15 -6.13 13.72 -3.78
CA SER A 15 -7.05 14.76 -4.23
C SER A 15 -8.49 14.30 -3.98
N LYS A 16 -9.34 15.21 -3.48
CA LYS A 16 -10.76 14.89 -3.17
C LYS A 16 -11.47 14.19 -4.33
N GLU A 17 -11.04 14.48 -5.56
CA GLU A 17 -11.47 13.83 -6.80
C GLU A 17 -11.18 12.33 -6.82
N VAL A 18 -9.97 11.88 -6.44
CA VAL A 18 -9.62 10.46 -6.39
C VAL A 18 -10.44 9.71 -5.34
N ILE A 19 -10.68 10.34 -4.18
CA ILE A 19 -11.51 9.72 -3.13
C ILE A 19 -12.96 9.58 -3.60
N ALA A 20 -13.52 10.61 -4.25
CA ALA A 20 -14.86 10.54 -4.82
C ALA A 20 -14.95 9.48 -5.94
N ALA A 21 -13.95 9.41 -6.81
CA ALA A 21 -13.85 8.40 -7.86
C ALA A 21 -13.79 6.97 -7.30
N LEU A 22 -13.05 6.75 -6.19
CA LEU A 22 -12.99 5.46 -5.50
C LEU A 22 -14.36 5.06 -4.94
N ASP A 23 -15.06 5.98 -4.27
CA ASP A 23 -16.38 5.71 -3.70
C ASP A 23 -17.41 5.39 -4.80
N GLN A 24 -17.44 6.21 -5.86
CA GLN A 24 -18.33 5.98 -7.00
C GLN A 24 -18.03 4.64 -7.70
N THR A 25 -16.77 4.30 -7.88
CA THR A 25 -16.36 3.01 -8.47
C THR A 25 -16.75 1.85 -7.56
N GLY A 26 -16.61 1.99 -6.24
CA GLY A 26 -17.07 0.99 -5.26
C GLY A 26 -18.58 0.76 -5.31
N GLN A 27 -19.36 1.84 -5.46
CA GLN A 27 -20.82 1.76 -5.64
C GLN A 27 -21.18 1.05 -6.96
N GLN A 28 -20.51 1.39 -8.06
CA GLN A 28 -20.71 0.72 -9.35
C GLN A 28 -20.41 -0.79 -9.29
N ILE A 29 -19.31 -1.18 -8.65
CA ILE A 29 -18.97 -2.60 -8.45
C ILE A 29 -20.06 -3.30 -7.63
N SER A 30 -20.55 -2.66 -6.57
CA SER A 30 -21.62 -3.24 -5.73
C SER A 30 -22.91 -3.45 -6.53
N GLN A 31 -23.29 -2.48 -7.37
CA GLN A 31 -24.44 -2.60 -8.28
C GLN A 31 -24.26 -3.72 -9.31
N ILE A 32 -23.05 -3.91 -9.84
CA ILE A 32 -22.75 -5.01 -10.77
C ILE A 32 -22.87 -6.37 -10.06
N VAL A 33 -22.39 -6.49 -8.82
CA VAL A 33 -22.55 -7.71 -8.02
C VAL A 33 -24.03 -8.01 -7.80
N GLU A 34 -24.84 -7.02 -7.46
CA GLU A 34 -26.29 -7.16 -7.33
C GLU A 34 -26.94 -7.59 -8.65
N SER A 35 -26.55 -6.99 -9.78
CA SER A 35 -26.98 -7.42 -11.11
C SER A 35 -26.66 -8.88 -11.42
N PHE A 36 -25.49 -9.38 -11.00
CA PHE A 36 -25.15 -10.80 -11.16
C PHE A 36 -26.00 -11.72 -10.29
N ILE A 37 -26.33 -11.30 -9.06
CA ILE A 37 -27.21 -12.06 -8.18
C ILE A 37 -28.62 -12.13 -8.77
N GLU A 38 -29.17 -10.99 -9.21
CA GLU A 38 -30.48 -10.93 -9.86
C GLU A 38 -30.53 -11.79 -11.13
N LEU A 39 -29.49 -11.71 -11.97
CA LEU A 39 -29.36 -12.54 -13.16
C LEU A 39 -29.33 -14.03 -12.80
N GLY A 40 -28.61 -14.41 -11.74
CA GLY A 40 -28.57 -15.78 -11.24
C GLY A 40 -29.95 -16.30 -10.82
N VAL A 41 -30.75 -15.46 -10.14
CA VAL A 41 -32.13 -15.80 -9.76
C VAL A 41 -33.02 -15.93 -11.00
N LEU A 42 -32.94 -14.99 -11.95
CA LEU A 42 -33.72 -15.03 -13.20
C LEU A 42 -33.43 -16.28 -14.05
N VAL A 43 -32.17 -16.73 -14.08
CA VAL A 43 -31.76 -17.96 -14.77
C VAL A 43 -32.25 -19.20 -14.01
N HIS A 44 -32.19 -19.20 -12.68
CA HIS A 44 -32.67 -20.31 -11.87
C HIS A 44 -34.18 -20.52 -11.98
N ASP A 45 -34.97 -19.44 -11.91
CA ASP A 45 -36.43 -19.46 -11.97
C ASP A 45 -36.98 -19.32 -13.40
N PHE A 46 -36.13 -19.53 -14.40
CA PHE A 46 -36.48 -19.33 -15.79
C PHE A 46 -37.62 -20.27 -16.22
N GLN A 47 -38.76 -19.67 -16.60
CA GLN A 47 -39.86 -20.36 -17.24
C GLN A 47 -39.80 -20.07 -18.74
N ALA A 48 -40.09 -21.05 -19.59
CA ALA A 48 -40.03 -20.91 -21.05
C ALA A 48 -41.19 -20.06 -21.64
N ALA A 49 -41.53 -18.95 -20.99
CA ALA A 49 -42.47 -17.95 -21.46
C ALA A 49 -41.73 -16.83 -22.20
N GLU A 50 -42.35 -16.25 -23.22
CA GLU A 50 -41.77 -15.15 -24.02
C GLU A 50 -41.40 -13.91 -23.17
N THR A 51 -42.13 -13.67 -22.07
CA THR A 51 -41.84 -12.56 -21.14
C THR A 51 -40.57 -12.82 -20.31
N SER A 52 -40.26 -14.07 -20.01
CA SER A 52 -39.07 -14.47 -19.26
C SER A 52 -37.79 -14.37 -20.09
N THR A 53 -37.87 -14.59 -21.41
CA THR A 53 -36.72 -14.43 -22.31
C THR A 53 -36.37 -12.96 -22.54
N GLU A 54 -37.36 -12.10 -22.72
CA GLU A 54 -37.15 -10.66 -22.91
C GLU A 54 -36.56 -9.99 -21.65
N SER A 55 -37.07 -10.32 -20.47
CA SER A 55 -36.56 -9.80 -19.19
C SER A 55 -35.12 -10.24 -18.89
N LEU A 56 -34.78 -11.49 -19.18
CA LEU A 56 -33.41 -12.00 -19.06
C LEU A 56 -32.47 -11.30 -20.05
N ALA A 57 -32.86 -11.16 -21.31
CA ALA A 57 -32.07 -10.46 -22.33
C ALA A 57 -31.83 -8.99 -21.95
N TYR A 58 -32.87 -8.31 -21.45
CA TYR A 58 -32.75 -6.94 -20.94
C TYR A 58 -31.74 -6.85 -19.79
N ARG A 59 -31.85 -7.72 -18.77
CA ARG A 59 -30.94 -7.67 -17.63
C ARG A 59 -29.50 -8.01 -17.99
N LEU A 60 -29.31 -8.95 -18.92
CA LEU A 60 -28.00 -9.29 -19.45
C LEU A 60 -27.35 -8.09 -20.16
N ASN A 61 -28.09 -7.43 -21.04
CA ASN A 61 -27.60 -6.24 -21.74
C ASN A 61 -27.26 -5.10 -20.76
N GLN A 62 -28.11 -4.87 -19.76
CA GLN A 62 -27.85 -3.90 -18.70
C GLN A 62 -26.56 -4.21 -17.93
N THR A 63 -26.32 -5.50 -17.61
CA THR A 63 -25.09 -5.92 -16.91
C THR A 63 -23.85 -5.70 -17.78
N VAL A 64 -23.94 -5.97 -19.08
CA VAL A 64 -22.87 -5.70 -20.06
C VAL A 64 -22.57 -4.20 -20.15
N GLU A 65 -23.59 -3.36 -20.23
CA GLU A 65 -23.44 -1.89 -20.23
C GLU A 65 -22.78 -1.39 -18.94
N GLN A 66 -23.17 -1.92 -17.78
CA GLN A 66 -22.55 -1.59 -16.50
C GLN A 66 -21.06 -1.96 -16.45
N LEU A 67 -20.68 -3.14 -16.95
CA LEU A 67 -19.27 -3.55 -17.04
C LEU A 67 -18.45 -2.67 -18.00
N GLN A 68 -19.04 -2.28 -19.13
CA GLN A 68 -18.43 -1.35 -20.07
C GLN A 68 -18.25 0.04 -19.44
N SER A 69 -19.25 0.54 -18.71
CA SER A 69 -19.15 1.79 -17.97
C SER A 69 -18.02 1.72 -16.93
N LEU A 70 -17.95 0.66 -16.13
CA LEU A 70 -16.93 0.49 -15.09
C LEU A 70 -15.50 0.57 -15.67
N THR A 71 -15.28 -0.01 -16.86
CA THR A 71 -13.95 -0.03 -17.49
C THR A 71 -13.50 1.35 -17.97
N ASN A 72 -14.45 2.20 -18.36
CA ASN A 72 -14.19 3.53 -18.94
C ASN A 72 -14.26 4.65 -17.89
N SER A 73 -15.05 4.47 -16.82
CA SER A 73 -15.21 5.43 -15.73
C SER A 73 -13.93 5.52 -14.88
N HIS A 74 -13.50 6.74 -14.55
CA HIS A 74 -12.43 7.06 -13.60
C HIS A 74 -11.05 6.40 -13.82
N LYS A 75 -10.82 5.77 -14.99
CA LYS A 75 -9.57 5.08 -15.33
C LYS A 75 -8.34 5.98 -15.21
N ALA A 76 -8.46 7.24 -15.60
CA ALA A 76 -7.37 8.22 -15.54
C ALA A 76 -7.00 8.63 -14.11
N GLU A 77 -7.99 8.74 -13.22
CA GLU A 77 -7.77 9.10 -11.81
C GLU A 77 -7.24 7.89 -11.00
N LEU A 78 -7.82 6.71 -11.22
CA LEU A 78 -7.48 5.50 -10.47
C LEU A 78 -6.15 4.87 -10.89
N SER A 79 -5.75 5.02 -12.17
CA SER A 79 -4.46 4.51 -12.66
C SER A 79 -3.23 5.19 -12.02
N GLN A 80 -3.43 6.31 -11.32
CA GLN A 80 -2.36 7.01 -10.60
C GLN A 80 -2.00 6.35 -9.27
N ILE A 81 -2.82 5.42 -8.77
CA ILE A 81 -2.57 4.73 -7.50
C ILE A 81 -1.76 3.45 -7.77
N PRO A 82 -0.47 3.40 -7.41
CA PRO A 82 0.30 2.16 -7.53
C PRO A 82 -0.14 1.16 -6.47
N ILE A 83 -0.49 -0.05 -6.90
CA ILE A 83 -0.83 -1.17 -6.01
C ILE A 83 0.34 -2.16 -6.02
N PRO A 84 0.93 -2.50 -4.86
CA PRO A 84 1.96 -3.53 -4.78
C PRO A 84 1.43 -4.90 -5.23
N MET A 85 2.24 -5.64 -6.01
CA MET A 85 1.86 -6.99 -6.47
C MET A 85 1.58 -7.95 -5.32
N ASP A 86 2.26 -7.79 -4.19
CA ASP A 86 2.01 -8.60 -3.00
C ASP A 86 0.58 -8.44 -2.49
N VAL A 87 0.00 -7.24 -2.57
CA VAL A 87 -1.41 -7.01 -2.19
C VAL A 87 -2.35 -7.75 -3.13
N LEU A 88 -2.03 -7.82 -4.43
CA LEU A 88 -2.82 -8.58 -5.39
C LEU A 88 -2.82 -10.08 -5.06
N HIS A 89 -1.67 -10.63 -4.69
CA HIS A 89 -1.58 -12.04 -4.27
C HIS A 89 -2.42 -12.32 -3.01
N TYR A 90 -2.46 -11.39 -2.05
CA TYR A 90 -3.34 -11.51 -0.89
C TYR A 90 -4.83 -11.57 -1.29
N ILE A 91 -5.24 -10.79 -2.29
CA ILE A 91 -6.63 -10.80 -2.79
C ILE A 91 -6.94 -12.13 -3.50
N GLU A 92 -6.03 -12.62 -4.35
CA GLU A 92 -6.17 -13.91 -5.05
C GLU A 92 -6.29 -15.10 -4.09
N ASP A 93 -5.53 -15.07 -2.99
CA ASP A 93 -5.57 -16.09 -1.93
C ASP A 93 -6.79 -15.96 -0.99
N GLY A 94 -7.64 -14.95 -1.19
CA GLY A 94 -8.78 -14.66 -0.31
C GLY A 94 -8.39 -14.13 1.08
N ARG A 95 -7.16 -13.64 1.24
CA ARG A 95 -6.68 -13.03 2.48
C ARG A 95 -7.03 -11.55 2.53
N ASN A 96 -7.23 -11.04 3.74
CA ASN A 96 -7.48 -9.61 3.93
C ASN A 96 -6.22 -8.78 3.60
N PRO A 97 -6.26 -7.85 2.63
CA PRO A 97 -5.10 -7.04 2.24
C PRO A 97 -4.59 -6.14 3.39
N ASN A 98 -5.40 -5.82 4.39
CA ASN A 98 -4.96 -5.07 5.57
C ASN A 98 -3.88 -5.81 6.37
N VAL A 99 -3.79 -7.14 6.24
CA VAL A 99 -2.74 -7.94 6.87
C VAL A 99 -1.37 -7.58 6.26
N TYR A 100 -1.28 -7.40 4.94
CA TYR A 100 -0.05 -6.96 4.29
C TYR A 100 0.41 -5.61 4.85
N THR A 101 -0.51 -4.64 4.96
CA THR A 101 -0.18 -3.31 5.54
C THR A 101 0.34 -3.44 6.96
N ARG A 102 -0.27 -4.29 7.79
CA ARG A 102 0.19 -4.55 9.16
C ARG A 102 1.59 -5.16 9.16
N GLU A 103 1.83 -6.21 8.39
CA GLU A 103 3.13 -6.88 8.30
C GLU A 103 4.22 -5.92 7.80
N PHE A 104 3.89 -5.08 6.82
CA PHE A 104 4.81 -4.06 6.30
C PHE A 104 5.22 -3.06 7.37
N VAL A 105 4.26 -2.53 8.15
CA VAL A 105 4.52 -1.61 9.25
C VAL A 105 5.35 -2.28 10.35
N GLU A 106 5.01 -3.51 10.72
CA GLU A 106 5.74 -4.28 11.74
C GLU A 106 7.18 -4.58 11.30
N SER A 107 7.37 -5.02 10.06
CA SER A 107 8.68 -5.28 9.47
C SER A 107 9.53 -4.01 9.40
N THR A 108 8.94 -2.90 8.97
CA THR A 108 9.60 -1.59 8.92
C THR A 108 10.04 -1.13 10.31
N LYS A 109 9.15 -1.25 11.31
CA LYS A 109 9.47 -0.94 12.70
C LYS A 109 10.62 -1.80 13.24
N LYS A 110 10.56 -3.12 13.01
CA LYS A 110 11.61 -4.05 13.42
C LYS A 110 12.95 -3.73 12.76
N SER A 111 12.95 -3.44 11.46
CA SER A 111 14.14 -3.04 10.70
C SER A 111 14.72 -1.73 11.23
N ASN A 112 13.89 -0.72 11.48
CA ASN A 112 14.32 0.56 12.04
C ASN A 112 14.98 0.39 13.42
N GLN A 113 14.35 -0.37 14.32
CA GLN A 113 14.90 -0.65 15.65
C GLN A 113 16.24 -1.40 15.55
N HIS A 114 16.32 -2.38 14.65
CA HIS A 114 17.55 -3.15 14.41
C HIS A 114 18.68 -2.27 13.89
N LEU A 115 18.42 -1.42 12.90
CA LEU A 115 19.39 -0.48 12.34
C LEU A 115 19.85 0.54 13.39
N ARG A 116 18.92 1.07 14.19
CA ARG A 116 19.24 1.96 15.31
C ARG A 116 20.13 1.26 16.34
N GLY A 117 19.80 0.02 16.71
CA GLY A 117 20.61 -0.78 17.63
C GLY A 117 22.03 -1.01 17.10
N LYS A 118 22.16 -1.35 15.82
CA LYS A 118 23.47 -1.47 15.14
C LYS A 118 24.24 -0.15 15.17
N SER A 119 23.60 0.97 14.84
CA SER A 119 24.23 2.29 14.86
C SER A 119 24.77 2.64 16.25
N ILE A 120 23.98 2.39 17.31
CA ILE A 120 24.41 2.60 18.70
C ILE A 120 25.59 1.69 19.05
N ALA A 121 25.53 0.40 18.69
CA ALA A 121 26.60 -0.54 18.96
C ALA A 121 27.91 -0.15 18.25
N PHE A 122 27.84 0.32 17.00
CA PHE A 122 29.01 0.83 16.28
C PHE A 122 29.56 2.12 16.91
N LYS A 123 28.72 3.03 17.39
CA LYS A 123 29.16 4.22 18.14
C LYS A 123 29.87 3.82 19.44
N GLN A 124 29.32 2.88 20.20
CA GLN A 124 29.96 2.35 21.41
C GLN A 124 31.30 1.65 21.11
N LEU A 125 31.37 0.85 20.04
CA LEU A 125 32.61 0.21 19.62
C LEU A 125 33.67 1.25 19.26
N ARG A 126 33.30 2.27 18.47
CA ARG A 126 34.16 3.40 18.11
C ARG A 126 34.71 4.08 19.36
N ASP A 127 33.85 4.39 20.33
CA ASP A 127 34.23 5.10 21.55
C ASP A 127 35.16 4.27 22.44
N ILE A 128 34.85 2.98 22.66
CA ILE A 128 35.69 2.09 23.47
C ILE A 128 37.05 1.85 22.81
N LEU A 129 37.06 1.59 21.49
CA LEU A 129 38.29 1.33 20.76
C LEU A 129 39.15 2.60 20.69
N GLY A 130 38.55 3.75 20.37
CA GLY A 130 39.26 5.03 20.35
C GLY A 130 39.86 5.37 21.71
N ASN A 131 39.12 5.17 22.80
CA ASN A 131 39.64 5.39 24.16
C ASN A 131 40.82 4.46 24.48
N LYS A 132 40.75 3.18 24.13
CA LYS A 132 41.87 2.24 24.36
C LYS A 132 43.10 2.60 23.54
N ILE A 133 42.93 2.98 22.26
CA ILE A 133 44.05 3.39 21.41
C ILE A 133 44.69 4.67 21.94
N ALA A 134 43.91 5.64 22.42
CA ALA A 134 44.45 6.87 23.00
C ALA A 134 45.29 6.61 24.27
N VAL A 135 44.92 5.60 25.07
CA VAL A 135 45.69 5.20 26.26
C VAL A 135 47.01 4.50 25.90
N GLU A 136 46.98 3.57 24.94
CA GLU A 136 48.18 2.80 24.53
C GLU A 136 49.12 3.60 23.61
N PHE A 137 48.57 4.50 22.78
CA PHE A 137 49.31 5.27 21.78
C PHE A 137 48.92 6.76 21.84
N PRO A 138 49.54 7.54 22.74
CA PRO A 138 49.22 8.95 22.92
C PRO A 138 49.40 9.80 21.66
N GLU A 139 50.34 9.45 20.77
CA GLU A 139 50.57 10.17 19.50
C GLU A 139 49.39 10.11 18.51
N LEU A 140 48.46 9.17 18.68
CA LEU A 140 47.32 8.97 17.76
C LEU A 140 46.04 9.71 18.20
N THR A 141 46.08 10.40 19.34
CA THR A 141 44.91 11.07 19.94
C THR A 141 44.24 12.06 18.99
N ASP A 142 45.03 12.88 18.28
CA ASP A 142 44.51 13.86 17.30
C ASP A 142 43.76 13.18 16.13
N THR A 143 44.24 12.02 15.70
CA THR A 143 43.61 11.25 14.62
C THR A 143 42.26 10.68 15.07
N ILE A 144 42.18 10.20 16.30
CA ILE A 144 40.96 9.66 16.90
C ILE A 144 39.90 10.78 17.07
N GLU A 145 40.31 11.96 17.52
CA GLU A 145 39.41 13.11 17.63
C GLU A 145 38.83 13.53 16.27
N HIS A 146 39.66 13.47 15.22
CA HIS A 146 39.21 13.73 13.85
C HIS A 146 38.22 12.66 13.34
N VAL A 147 38.39 11.39 13.73
CA VAL A 147 37.43 10.31 13.42
C VAL A 147 36.10 10.51 14.13
N TYR A 148 36.10 10.94 15.39
CA TYR A 148 34.85 11.26 16.11
C TYR A 148 34.08 12.38 15.42
N LYS A 149 34.74 13.50 15.10
CA LYS A 149 34.11 14.65 14.41
C LYS A 149 33.49 14.30 13.06
N ARG A 150 34.02 13.30 12.36
CA ARG A 150 33.49 12.83 11.06
C ARG A 150 32.32 11.85 11.16
N THR A 151 32.13 11.23 12.32
CA THR A 151 31.22 10.07 12.49
C THR A 151 30.08 10.36 13.47
N ASP A 152 29.94 11.61 13.92
CA ASP A 152 28.85 12.03 14.81
C ASP A 152 27.51 12.22 14.11
#